data_AF-A0A2T0KP61-F1
#
_entry.id   AF-A0A2T0KP61-F1
#
_cell.length_a   1.000
_cell.length_b   1.000
_cell.length_c   1.000
_cell.angle_alpha   90.00
_cell.angle_beta   90.00
_cell.angle_gamma   90.00
#
_symmetry.space_group_name_H-M   'P 1'
#
loop_
_entity.id
_entity.type
_entity.pdbx_description
1 polymer ?
#
loop_
_entity_poly.entity_id
_entity_poly.type
_entity_poly.pdbx_seq_one_letter_code
_entity_poly.pdbx_strand_id
1 'polypeptide(L)'
;MSEVVRVDHAELTAHARTVDEIAGRVAAAGRRGQAVRAGPGAYGRLCSMVPPGLGDLQDALAAGIVAAAEGLYDTGDRLRTTARDYRAADERRAAAFQTADDGRTAVLRDGLTAASWAGRDSP
;
A
#
# COMPACT_ATOMS: atom_id res chain seq x y z
N MET A 1 -4.19 19.39 18.50
CA MET A 1 -5.23 19.22 17.47
C MET A 1 -4.72 18.20 16.47
N SER A 2 -5.20 16.96 16.53
CA SER A 2 -4.87 15.93 15.56
C SER A 2 -5.68 16.18 14.29
N GLU A 3 -4.98 16.32 13.17
CA GLU A 3 -5.62 16.44 11.86
C GLU A 3 -6.29 15.11 11.51
N VAL A 4 -7.57 15.17 11.13
CA VAL A 4 -8.33 13.99 10.69
C VAL A 4 -8.00 13.74 9.23
N VAL A 5 -6.95 12.95 8.99
CA VAL A 5 -6.60 12.48 7.65
C VAL A 5 -7.61 11.42 7.23
N ARG A 6 -8.42 11.72 6.21
CA ARG A 6 -9.36 10.77 5.60
C ARG A 6 -8.60 9.92 4.59
N VAL A 7 -8.53 8.61 4.82
CA VAL A 7 -7.77 7.67 3.98
C VAL A 7 -8.74 6.73 3.28
N ASP A 8 -8.78 6.76 1.95
CA ASP A 8 -9.55 5.81 1.14
C ASP A 8 -8.72 4.56 0.81
N HIS A 9 -9.25 3.39 1.18
CA HIS A 9 -8.64 2.09 0.89
C HIS A 9 -8.42 1.85 -0.61
N ALA A 10 -9.38 2.24 -1.45
CA ALA A 10 -9.29 2.06 -2.89
C ALA A 10 -8.15 2.90 -3.48
N GLU A 11 -7.98 4.12 -2.96
CA GLU A 11 -6.91 5.03 -3.37
C GLU A 11 -5.53 4.49 -2.94
N LEU A 12 -5.38 3.98 -1.71
CA LEU A 12 -4.13 3.34 -1.28
C LEU A 12 -3.77 2.11 -2.12
N THR A 13 -4.78 1.29 -2.48
CA THR A 13 -4.57 0.11 -3.31
C THR A 13 -4.19 0.51 -4.74
N ALA A 14 -4.82 1.55 -5.29
CA ALA A 14 -4.48 2.08 -6.60
C ALA A 14 -3.05 2.66 -6.60
N HIS A 15 -2.68 3.40 -5.56
CA HIS A 15 -1.33 3.94 -5.43
C HIS A 15 -0.26 2.84 -5.33
N ALA A 16 -0.54 1.78 -4.56
CA ALA A 16 0.36 0.62 -4.49
C ALA A 16 0.61 -0.02 -5.87
N ARG A 17 -0.43 -0.13 -6.71
CA ARG A 17 -0.27 -0.62 -8.09
C ARG A 17 0.62 0.29 -8.93
N THR A 18 0.44 1.60 -8.81
CA THR A 18 1.30 2.57 -9.50
C THR A 18 2.76 2.43 -9.08
N VAL A 19 3.02 2.22 -7.79
CA VAL A 19 4.38 1.99 -7.27
C VAL A 19 4.97 0.68 -7.84
N ASP A 20 4.19 -0.40 -7.87
CA ASP A 20 4.61 -1.69 -8.43
C ASP A 20 4.94 -1.59 -9.94
N GLU A 21 4.17 -0.80 -10.69
CA GLU A 21 4.43 -0.51 -12.12
C GLU A 21 5.73 0.27 -12.32
N ILE A 22 5.99 1.28 -11.49
CA ILE A 22 7.25 2.05 -11.53
C ILE A 22 8.43 1.13 -11.18
N ALA A 23 8.31 0.29 -10.15
CA ALA A 23 9.32 -0.69 -9.78
C ALA A 23 9.67 -1.62 -10.96
N GLY A 24 8.65 -2.12 -11.66
CA GLY A 24 8.83 -2.94 -12.86
C GLY A 24 9.58 -2.23 -13.98
N ARG A 25 9.28 -0.94 -14.21
CA ARG A 25 9.99 -0.11 -15.20
C ARG A 25 11.44 0.13 -14.82
N VAL A 26 11.73 0.41 -13.54
CA VAL A 26 13.09 0.60 -13.02
C VAL A 26 13.90 -0.68 -13.18
N ALA A 27 13.33 -1.83 -12.80
CA ALA A 27 13.98 -3.13 -12.99
C ALA A 27 14.24 -3.44 -14.47
N ALA A 28 13.29 -3.11 -15.36
CA ALA A 28 13.48 -3.27 -16.80
C ALA A 28 14.59 -2.35 -17.36
N ALA A 29 14.68 -1.11 -16.86
CA ALA A 29 15.76 -0.19 -17.23
C ALA A 29 17.14 -0.72 -16.79
N GLY A 30 17.25 -1.28 -15.59
CA GLY A 30 18.48 -1.93 -15.11
C GLY A 30 18.93 -3.08 -15.99
N ARG A 31 18.01 -4.00 -16.34
CA ARG A 31 18.29 -5.11 -17.27
C ARG A 31 18.74 -4.63 -18.64
N ARG A 32 18.11 -3.58 -19.17
CA ARG A 32 18.50 -2.97 -20.45
C ARG A 32 19.87 -2.31 -20.35
N GLY A 33 20.18 -1.65 -19.24
CA GLY A 33 21.50 -1.06 -18.98
C GLY A 33 22.61 -2.11 -18.99
N GLN A 34 22.39 -3.26 -18.35
CA GLN A 34 23.32 -4.39 -18.38
C GLN A 34 23.55 -4.93 -19.79
N ALA A 35 22.54 -4.92 -20.65
CA ALA A 35 22.65 -5.41 -22.03
C ALA A 35 23.50 -4.48 -22.94
N VAL A 36 23.69 -3.22 -22.55
CA VAL A 36 24.50 -2.23 -23.31
C VAL A 36 25.96 -2.23 -22.86
N ARG A 37 26.41 -3.22 -22.06
CA ARG A 37 27.83 -3.35 -21.68
C ARG A 37 28.69 -3.44 -22.94
N ALA A 38 29.39 -2.36 -23.24
CA ALA A 38 30.34 -2.32 -24.33
C ALA A 38 31.49 -3.30 -24.00
N GLY A 39 31.65 -4.32 -24.82
CA GLY A 39 32.69 -5.33 -24.62
C GLY A 39 34.09 -4.71 -24.64
N PRO A 40 35.10 -5.33 -24.02
CA PRO A 40 36.47 -4.79 -23.94
C PRO A 40 37.07 -4.38 -25.29
N GLY A 41 36.62 -5.00 -26.40
CA GLY A 41 37.03 -4.66 -27.76
C GLY A 41 36.37 -3.42 -28.38
N ALA A 42 35.29 -2.90 -27.81
CA ALA A 42 34.57 -1.72 -28.32
C ALA A 42 35.30 -0.40 -28.02
N TYR A 43 36.19 -0.39 -27.03
CA TYR A 43 36.93 0.81 -26.61
C TYR A 43 38.19 1.08 -27.44
N GLY A 44 38.52 0.21 -28.39
CA GLY A 44 39.71 0.36 -29.23
C GLY A 44 41.02 0.36 -28.43
N ARG A 45 42.16 0.34 -29.12
CA ARG A 45 43.50 0.20 -28.53
C ARG A 45 43.94 1.34 -27.57
N LEU A 46 43.10 2.34 -27.30
CA LEU A 46 43.50 3.60 -26.66
C LEU A 46 43.25 3.71 -25.15
N CYS A 47 42.61 2.74 -24.47
CA CYS A 47 42.27 2.93 -23.05
C CYS A 47 42.32 1.64 -22.19
N SER A 48 43.43 0.90 -22.07
CA SER A 48 43.46 -0.35 -21.28
C SER A 48 43.08 -0.22 -19.78
N MET A 49 43.18 0.98 -19.19
CA MET A 49 42.83 1.26 -17.78
C MET A 49 41.37 1.69 -17.54
N VAL A 50 40.65 2.15 -18.55
CA VAL A 50 39.27 2.70 -18.40
C VAL A 50 38.18 1.60 -18.31
N PRO A 51 38.24 0.49 -19.07
CA PRO A 51 37.24 -0.57 -19.03
C PRO A 51 37.02 -1.22 -17.66
N PRO A 52 38.06 -1.46 -16.82
CA PRO A 52 37.87 -1.99 -15.47
C PRO A 52 37.07 -1.04 -14.58
N GLY A 53 37.48 0.23 -14.46
CA GLY A 53 36.80 1.21 -13.61
C GLY A 53 35.37 1.53 -14.09
N LEU A 54 35.14 1.50 -15.41
CA LEU A 54 33.79 1.64 -15.96
C LEU A 54 32.92 0.39 -15.70
N GLY A 55 33.53 -0.79 -15.63
CA GLY A 55 32.87 -2.03 -15.23
C GLY A 55 32.37 -1.96 -13.78
N ASP A 56 33.25 -1.56 -12.85
CA ASP A 56 32.91 -1.41 -11.43
C ASP A 56 31.79 -0.36 -11.22
N LEU A 57 31.86 0.76 -11.94
CA LEU A 57 30.81 1.78 -11.91
C LEU A 57 29.47 1.24 -12.45
N GLN A 58 29.50 0.49 -13.55
CA GLN A 58 28.29 -0.12 -14.12
C GLN A 58 27.69 -1.16 -13.18
N ASP A 59 28.52 -1.93 -12.47
CA ASP A 59 28.08 -2.92 -11.50
C ASP A 59 27.44 -2.24 -10.27
N ALA A 60 28.05 -1.17 -9.76
CA ALA A 60 27.48 -0.35 -8.69
C ALA A 60 26.14 0.30 -9.10
N LEU A 61 26.05 0.82 -10.32
CA LEU A 61 24.81 1.37 -10.87
C LEU A 61 23.72 0.30 -11.00
N ALA A 62 24.06 -0.86 -11.54
CA ALA A 62 23.12 -1.97 -11.67
C ALA A 62 22.61 -2.44 -10.30
N ALA A 63 23.50 -2.57 -9.31
CA ALA A 63 23.13 -2.90 -7.94
C ALA A 63 22.21 -1.85 -7.31
N GLY A 64 22.50 -0.56 -7.52
CA GLY A 64 21.65 0.54 -7.05
C GLY A 64 20.26 0.54 -7.67
N ILE A 65 20.13 0.24 -8.97
CA ILE A 65 18.84 0.13 -9.65
C ILE A 65 18.03 -1.06 -9.12
N VAL A 66 18.67 -2.19 -8.86
CA VAL A 66 18.02 -3.37 -8.25
C VAL A 66 17.51 -3.02 -6.86
N ALA A 67 18.36 -2.44 -6.00
CA ALA A 67 17.97 -2.03 -4.66
C ALA A 67 16.82 -1.01 -4.66
N ALA A 68 16.83 -0.07 -5.62
CA ALA A 68 15.74 0.89 -5.77
C ALA A 68 14.42 0.22 -6.17
N ALA A 69 14.46 -0.75 -7.09
CA ALA A 69 13.27 -1.53 -7.46
C ALA A 69 12.73 -2.33 -6.28
N GLU A 70 13.60 -2.98 -5.51
CA GLU A 70 13.22 -3.71 -4.28
C GLU A 70 12.59 -2.79 -3.23
N GLY A 71 13.15 -1.61 -2.99
CA GLY A 71 12.58 -0.62 -2.07
C GLY A 71 11.20 -0.12 -2.50
N LEU A 72 10.97 0.01 -3.81
CA LEU A 72 9.64 0.34 -4.35
C LEU A 72 8.65 -0.80 -4.14
N TYR A 73 9.04 -2.06 -4.37
CA TYR A 73 8.17 -3.21 -4.08
C TYR A 73 7.82 -3.32 -2.59
N ASP A 74 8.79 -3.14 -1.69
CA ASP A 74 8.53 -3.09 -0.24
C ASP A 74 7.53 -1.97 0.11
N THR A 75 7.70 -0.79 -0.50
CA THR A 75 6.75 0.32 -0.33
C THR A 75 5.34 -0.06 -0.80
N GLY A 76 5.22 -0.73 -1.94
CA GLY A 76 3.94 -1.25 -2.44
C GLY A 76 3.29 -2.25 -1.47
N ASP A 77 4.08 -3.15 -0.89
CA ASP A 77 3.64 -4.12 0.12
C ASP A 77 3.15 -3.43 1.39
N ARG A 78 3.87 -2.40 1.87
CA ARG A 78 3.50 -1.61 3.04
C ARG A 78 2.23 -0.79 2.81
N LEU A 79 2.02 -0.25 1.61
CA LEU A 79 0.78 0.43 1.24
C LEU A 79 -0.41 -0.53 1.24
N ARG A 80 -0.26 -1.74 0.67
CA ARG A 80 -1.31 -2.77 0.68
C ARG A 80 -1.64 -3.24 2.10
N THR A 81 -0.64 -3.35 2.96
CA THR A 81 -0.83 -3.70 4.38
C THR A 81 -1.61 -2.60 5.10
N THR A 82 -1.16 -1.36 4.96
CA THR A 82 -1.84 -0.19 5.53
C THR A 82 -3.30 -0.10 5.07
N ALA A 83 -3.57 -0.33 3.78
CA ALA A 83 -4.93 -0.35 3.26
C ALA A 83 -5.78 -1.40 4.00
N ARG A 84 -5.31 -2.64 4.09
CA ARG A 84 -6.02 -3.73 4.81
C ARG A 84 -6.30 -3.36 6.25
N ASP A 85 -5.35 -2.74 6.95
CA ASP A 85 -5.51 -2.31 8.33
C ASP A 85 -6.59 -1.23 8.49
N TYR A 86 -6.63 -0.26 7.58
CA TYR A 86 -7.69 0.76 7.55
C TYR A 86 -9.06 0.13 7.34
N ARG A 87 -9.19 -0.78 6.38
CA ARG A 87 -10.45 -1.48 6.12
C ARG A 87 -10.90 -2.29 7.33
N ALA A 88 -10.01 -3.07 7.94
CA ALA A 88 -10.32 -3.84 9.14
C ALA A 88 -10.73 -2.93 10.32
N ALA A 89 -10.10 -1.77 10.46
CA ALA A 89 -10.47 -0.79 11.48
C ALA A 89 -11.83 -0.15 11.21
N ASP A 90 -12.19 0.09 9.94
CA ASP A 90 -13.49 0.62 9.55
C ASP A 90 -14.61 -0.41 9.76
N GLU A 91 -14.39 -1.66 9.34
CA GLU A 91 -15.32 -2.78 9.56
C GLU A 91 -15.60 -3.01 11.06
N ARG A 92 -14.55 -2.95 11.91
CA ARG A 92 -14.72 -3.05 13.37
C ARG A 92 -15.57 -1.91 13.95
N ARG A 93 -15.40 -0.68 13.46
CA ARG A 93 -16.19 0.47 13.90
C ARG A 93 -17.63 0.37 13.42
N ALA A 94 -17.85 -0.02 12.18
CA ALA A 94 -19.18 -0.23 11.62
C ALA A 94 -19.96 -1.29 12.43
N ALA A 95 -19.33 -2.42 12.76
CA ALA A 95 -19.94 -3.46 13.59
C ALA A 95 -20.29 -2.96 15.00
N ALA A 96 -19.42 -2.16 15.61
CA ALA A 96 -19.68 -1.56 16.92
C ALA A 96 -20.88 -0.59 16.87
N PHE A 97 -20.99 0.22 15.81
CA PHE A 97 -22.14 1.12 15.62
C PHE A 97 -23.45 0.38 15.40
N GLN A 98 -23.44 -0.70 14.60
CA GLN A 98 -24.62 -1.56 14.40
C GLN A 98 -25.08 -2.19 15.71
N THR A 99 -24.14 -2.75 16.48
CA THR A 99 -24.45 -3.34 17.79
C THR A 99 -25.06 -2.32 18.76
N ALA A 100 -24.54 -1.09 18.75
CA ALA A 100 -25.07 -0.01 19.58
C ALA A 100 -26.47 0.45 19.14
N ASP A 101 -26.75 0.47 17.83
CA ASP A 101 -28.07 0.80 17.29
C ASP A 101 -29.10 -0.30 17.58
N ASP A 102 -28.71 -1.56 17.41
CA ASP A 102 -29.52 -2.74 17.74
C ASP A 102 -29.89 -2.76 19.23
N GLY A 103 -28.93 -2.46 20.11
CA GLY A 103 -29.19 -2.32 21.55
C GLY A 103 -30.18 -1.19 21.87
N ARG A 104 -30.03 -0.04 21.20
CA ARG A 104 -30.96 1.10 21.36
C ARG A 104 -32.37 0.77 20.89
N THR A 105 -32.52 0.10 19.75
CA THR A 105 -33.83 -0.27 19.21
C THR A 105 -34.52 -1.33 20.09
N ALA A 106 -33.77 -2.27 20.67
CA ALA A 106 -34.29 -3.23 21.63
C ALA A 106 -34.87 -2.55 22.89
N VAL A 107 -34.13 -1.61 23.48
CA VAL A 107 -34.59 -0.85 24.67
C VAL A 107 -35.86 -0.05 24.38
N LEU A 108 -35.94 0.61 23.22
CA LEU A 108 -37.13 1.36 22.81
C LEU A 108 -38.34 0.44 22.62
N ARG A 109 -38.13 -0.75 22.03
CA ARG A 109 -39.19 -1.75 21.87
C ARG A 109 -39.70 -2.24 23.22
N ASP A 110 -38.81 -2.55 24.15
CA ASP A 110 -39.19 -3.03 25.48
C ASP A 110 -39.97 -1.94 26.25
N GLY A 111 -39.54 -0.68 26.17
CA GLY A 111 -40.29 0.45 26.74
C GLY A 111 -41.68 0.64 26.13
N LEU A 112 -41.84 0.48 24.81
CA LEU A 112 -43.14 0.50 24.14
C LEU A 112 -44.03 -0.66 24.58
N THR A 113 -43.48 -1.85 24.76
CA THR A 113 -44.27 -2.98 25.27
C THR A 113 -44.75 -2.72 26.69
N ALA A 114 -43.89 -2.23 27.59
CA ALA A 114 -44.23 -1.88 28.97
C ALA A 114 -45.36 -0.83 29.03
N ALA A 115 -45.29 0.21 28.20
CA ALA A 115 -46.34 1.22 28.11
C ALA A 115 -47.68 0.63 27.60
N SER A 116 -47.64 -0.35 26.70
CA SER A 116 -48.86 -0.99 26.16
C SER A 116 -49.64 -1.80 27.21
N TRP A 117 -48.97 -2.34 28.23
CA TRP A 117 -49.62 -3.06 29.33
C TRP A 117 -50.31 -2.09 30.30
N ALA A 118 -49.67 -0.95 30.60
CA ALA A 118 -50.23 0.07 31.48
C ALA A 118 -51.55 0.69 30.96
N GLY A 119 -51.77 0.69 29.64
CA GLY A 119 -53.01 1.20 29.04
C GLY A 119 -54.18 0.22 28.97
N ARG A 120 -53.99 -1.07 29.25
CA ARG A 120 -55.05 -2.11 29.16
C ARG A 120 -55.80 -2.36 30.48
N ASP A 121 -55.27 -1.90 31.62
CA ASP A 121 -55.87 -2.09 32.95
C ASP A 121 -56.73 -0.91 33.43
N SER A 122 -57.14 -0.01 32.53
CA SER A 122 -58.10 1.05 32.86
C SER A 122 -59.54 0.54 32.66
N PRO A 123 -60.39 0.54 33.71
CA PRO A 123 -61.77 0.00 33.70
C PRO A 123 -62.77 0.84 32.91
#